data_AF-B2IZY8-F1
#
_entry.id   AF-B2IZY8-F1
#
_cell.length_a   1.000
_cell.length_b   1.000
_cell.length_c   1.000
_cell.angle_alpha   90.00
_cell.angle_beta   90.00
_cell.angle_gamma   90.00
#
_symmetry.space_group_name_H-M   'P 1'
#
loop_
_entity.id
_entity.type
_entity.pdbx_description
1 polymer ?
#
loop_
_entity_poly.entity_id
_entity_poly.type
_entity_poly.pdbx_seq_one_letter_code
_entity_poly.pdbx_strand_id
1 'polypeptide(L)'
;MYNENLTSNNQILDTTTEVTAIVPVRAASQETTHNKTNRALEYRMEKFNNLRYLMVAGLIAGLALHGLIRFGGSYNIGSLLFGEKAVAQTVPSKYSNLNTSIDKTKQTKQPQPVATKYVNGAPTPDWSSITFKNMKFGGAGSAEFPNIKNPGMKETRTWSAGQSLSEVMELGDFEATEFNIEDFTLEDIANITGVQLKNLKLSDFETLEWQTLEDLTEAIPKLEDSEVGAIPPIKELVTKVTGSTASYQTVGEVLDNYPELGEVELGKYVKLDKYKLTSIPGIEDAQLKDFTNWQNTTISKVPGLADVPFDQFPSVPIPDVSFIGKVDLPLGSLESGRWKSISGSYQAEFNVPCEKKCGHIEVSGSDTVTGAQWMSGKDQNVKGGFGILGSLNGGKEPTGRHPFGKSFKQVIWDINEADGSITTAMFFRICKRGWVDLGCSPYFIGPVPFFTYREIDPIILGTPLTVPKK
;
A
#
# COMPACT_ATOMS: atom_id res chain seq x y z
N MET A 1 4.30 -39.12 48.69
CA MET A 1 4.17 -40.21 49.67
C MET A 1 4.38 -41.52 48.92
N TYR A 2 5.42 -42.28 49.30
CA TYR A 2 5.67 -43.75 49.24
C TYR A 2 4.66 -44.62 48.43
N ASN A 3 5.00 -45.66 47.65
CA ASN A 3 6.15 -46.57 47.49
C ASN A 3 5.90 -47.36 46.17
N GLU A 4 6.86 -47.70 45.30
CA GLU A 4 7.69 -48.95 45.30
C GLU A 4 6.86 -50.24 45.56
N ASN A 5 6.97 -51.38 44.87
CA ASN A 5 8.03 -51.99 44.08
C ASN A 5 7.55 -53.36 43.51
N LEU A 6 8.39 -53.99 42.66
CA LEU A 6 8.62 -55.44 42.47
C LEU A 6 7.96 -56.25 41.32
N THR A 7 8.85 -56.55 40.38
CA THR A 7 9.05 -57.69 39.45
C THR A 7 8.95 -59.11 40.02
N SER A 8 8.65 -60.13 39.18
CA SER A 8 9.49 -61.33 38.97
C SER A 8 9.03 -62.25 37.81
N ASN A 9 10.03 -62.80 37.12
CA ASN A 9 10.12 -63.75 35.99
C ASN A 9 9.55 -65.18 36.18
N ASN A 10 9.21 -65.85 35.05
CA ASN A 10 9.85 -67.08 34.49
C ASN A 10 8.96 -67.73 33.39
N GLN A 11 9.33 -67.70 32.10
CA GLN A 11 9.94 -68.78 31.25
C GLN A 11 9.16 -70.12 31.19
N ILE A 12 8.84 -70.68 30.00
CA ILE A 12 9.67 -71.65 29.24
C ILE A 12 9.10 -71.94 27.81
N LEU A 13 10.03 -71.99 26.81
CA LEU A 13 10.18 -72.72 25.52
C LEU A 13 8.99 -72.88 24.52
N ASP A 14 9.15 -72.80 23.19
CA ASP A 14 10.08 -73.59 22.35
C ASP A 14 10.43 -72.97 20.96
N THR A 15 11.55 -73.45 20.41
CA THR A 15 12.30 -73.13 19.18
C THR A 15 11.63 -73.50 17.84
N THR A 16 11.89 -72.82 16.72
CA THR A 16 12.89 -73.23 15.70
C THR A 16 13.13 -72.17 14.60
N THR A 17 14.36 -72.21 14.07
CA THR A 17 15.14 -71.35 13.15
C THR A 17 14.90 -71.54 11.65
N GLU A 18 15.18 -70.51 10.83
CA GLU A 18 15.96 -70.65 9.57
C GLU A 18 16.82 -69.40 9.28
N VAL A 19 17.94 -69.63 8.59
CA VAL A 19 19.19 -68.85 8.49
C VAL A 19 19.53 -68.60 7.01
N THR A 20 20.14 -67.47 6.65
CA THR A 20 21.18 -67.29 5.59
C THR A 20 21.52 -65.79 5.40
N ALA A 21 22.70 -65.30 5.02
CA ALA A 21 24.12 -65.67 5.17
C ALA A 21 24.92 -64.41 4.78
N ILE A 22 26.08 -64.18 5.42
CA ILE A 22 27.00 -63.06 5.16
C ILE A 22 28.11 -63.55 4.22
N VAL A 23 28.49 -62.74 3.22
CA VAL A 23 29.72 -62.92 2.41
C VAL A 23 30.48 -61.58 2.34
N PRO A 24 31.82 -61.54 2.56
CA PRO A 24 32.60 -60.30 2.51
C PRO A 24 33.23 -60.10 1.11
N VAL A 25 33.36 -58.84 0.67
CA VAL A 25 34.12 -58.49 -0.54
C VAL A 25 35.38 -57.71 -0.17
N ARG A 26 36.50 -58.22 -0.70
CA ARG A 26 37.89 -57.76 -0.53
C ARG A 26 38.16 -56.39 -1.14
N ALA A 27 39.10 -55.68 -0.54
CA ALA A 27 39.78 -54.52 -1.14
C ALA A 27 40.68 -54.96 -2.31
N ALA A 28 40.62 -54.22 -3.42
CA ALA A 28 41.51 -54.36 -4.57
C ALA A 28 42.40 -53.12 -4.71
N SER A 29 43.64 -53.40 -5.12
CA SER A 29 44.86 -52.59 -5.14
C SER A 29 44.86 -51.38 -6.07
N GLN A 30 45.69 -50.39 -5.72
CA GLN A 30 46.14 -49.31 -6.59
C GLN A 30 47.00 -49.85 -7.74
N GLU A 31 46.60 -49.57 -8.98
CA GLU A 31 47.48 -49.59 -10.16
C GLU A 31 47.63 -48.18 -10.72
N THR A 32 48.89 -47.78 -10.87
CA THR A 32 49.35 -46.60 -11.61
C THR A 32 49.13 -46.76 -13.10
N THR A 33 48.44 -45.82 -13.76
CA THR A 33 48.46 -45.69 -15.22
C THR A 33 48.60 -44.24 -15.70
N HIS A 34 49.43 -44.13 -16.73
CA HIS A 34 49.95 -42.95 -17.42
C HIS A 34 48.91 -42.02 -18.04
N ASN A 35 49.29 -40.73 -18.08
CA ASN A 35 48.92 -39.65 -19.01
C ASN A 35 47.92 -40.01 -20.13
N LYS A 36 46.67 -39.57 -19.97
CA LYS A 36 45.81 -39.17 -21.09
C LYS A 36 45.34 -37.75 -20.86
N THR A 37 45.81 -36.83 -21.70
CA THR A 37 45.32 -35.45 -21.78
C THR A 37 43.81 -35.47 -22.00
N ASN A 38 43.09 -34.91 -21.03
CA ASN A 38 41.64 -34.86 -21.03
C ASN A 38 41.20 -33.76 -22.02
N ARG A 39 40.96 -34.12 -23.29
CA ARG A 39 40.51 -33.19 -24.36
C ARG A 39 39.30 -32.34 -23.95
N ALA A 40 38.46 -32.81 -23.03
CA ALA A 40 37.33 -32.03 -22.52
C ALA A 40 37.76 -30.91 -21.56
N LEU A 41 38.86 -31.08 -20.82
CA LEU A 41 39.45 -30.06 -19.95
C LEU A 41 40.18 -29.00 -20.79
N GLU A 42 40.95 -29.42 -21.81
CA GLU A 42 41.61 -28.51 -22.75
C GLU A 42 40.58 -27.66 -23.52
N TYR A 43 39.50 -28.27 -24.02
CA TYR A 43 38.41 -27.54 -24.70
C TYR A 43 37.74 -26.50 -23.78
N ARG A 44 37.53 -26.82 -22.49
CA ARG A 44 36.98 -25.88 -21.51
C ARG A 44 37.95 -24.73 -21.21
N MET A 45 39.24 -25.02 -21.07
CA MET A 45 40.27 -23.99 -20.84
C MET A 45 40.43 -23.06 -22.04
N GLU A 46 40.38 -23.59 -23.26
CA GLU A 46 40.45 -22.79 -24.50
C GLU A 46 39.24 -21.85 -24.63
N LYS A 47 38.02 -22.32 -24.37
CA LYS A 47 36.83 -21.47 -24.37
C LYS A 47 36.89 -20.38 -23.30
N PHE A 48 37.40 -20.70 -22.11
CA PHE A 48 37.53 -19.75 -21.01
C PHE A 48 38.59 -18.68 -21.29
N ASN A 49 39.68 -19.05 -21.97
CA ASN A 49 40.70 -18.12 -22.42
C ASN A 49 40.19 -17.19 -23.53
N ASN A 50 39.42 -17.70 -24.50
CA ASN A 50 38.79 -16.86 -25.51
C ASN A 50 37.81 -15.84 -24.90
N LEU A 51 37.03 -16.24 -23.89
CA LEU A 51 36.14 -15.32 -23.17
C LEU A 51 36.94 -14.23 -22.42
N ARG A 52 38.07 -14.59 -21.80
CA ARG A 52 38.96 -13.62 -21.15
C ARG A 52 39.57 -12.64 -22.14
N TYR A 53 40.02 -13.09 -23.32
CA TYR A 53 40.52 -12.20 -24.37
C TYR A 53 39.45 -11.24 -24.89
N LEU A 54 38.21 -11.70 -25.04
CA LEU A 54 37.09 -10.84 -25.44
C LEU A 54 36.75 -9.78 -24.38
N MET A 55 36.81 -10.13 -23.09
CA MET A 55 36.60 -9.16 -22.00
C MET A 55 37.72 -8.11 -21.95
N VAL A 56 38.98 -8.51 -22.13
CA VAL A 56 40.12 -7.57 -22.17
C VAL A 56 40.05 -6.67 -23.41
N ALA A 57 39.71 -7.23 -24.58
CA ALA A 57 39.52 -6.44 -25.81
C ALA A 57 38.37 -5.42 -25.67
N GLY A 58 37.26 -5.82 -25.04
CA GLY A 58 36.13 -4.93 -24.73
C GLY A 58 36.53 -3.79 -23.79
N LEU A 59 37.34 -4.07 -22.76
CA LEU A 59 37.86 -3.06 -21.85
C LEU A 59 38.77 -2.03 -22.56
N ILE A 60 39.67 -2.49 -23.43
CA ILE A 60 40.58 -1.62 -24.20
C ILE A 60 39.79 -0.74 -25.17
N ALA A 61 38.78 -1.30 -25.87
CA ALA A 61 37.91 -0.55 -26.75
C ALA A 61 37.08 0.50 -25.99
N GLY A 62 36.57 0.15 -24.80
CA GLY A 62 35.83 1.07 -23.93
C GLY A 62 36.67 2.25 -23.43
N LEU A 63 37.94 2.00 -23.08
CA LEU A 63 38.89 3.04 -22.66
C LEU A 63 39.30 3.95 -23.83
N ALA A 64 39.47 3.40 -25.04
CA ALA A 64 39.75 4.20 -26.23
C ALA A 64 38.57 5.12 -26.61
N LEU A 65 37.33 4.62 -26.48
CA LEU A 65 36.12 5.40 -26.75
C LEU A 65 35.92 6.52 -25.72
N HIS A 66 36.18 6.24 -24.43
CA HIS A 66 36.17 7.25 -23.38
C HIS A 66 37.27 8.31 -23.55
N GLY A 67 38.44 7.92 -24.07
CA GLY A 67 39.52 8.85 -24.42
C GLY A 67 39.14 9.83 -25.53
N LEU A 68 38.41 9.38 -26.55
CA LEU A 68 37.96 10.24 -27.66
C LEU A 68 36.87 11.25 -27.23
N ILE A 69 35.99 10.88 -26.31
CA ILE A 69 34.92 11.76 -25.81
C ILE A 69 35.46 12.86 -24.89
N ARG A 70 36.56 12.62 -24.16
CA ARG A 70 37.16 13.63 -23.26
C ARG A 70 38.07 14.66 -23.95
N PHE A 71 38.53 14.42 -25.18
CA PHE A 71 39.48 15.29 -25.88
C PHE A 71 38.96 15.92 -27.19
N GLY A 72 37.72 15.65 -27.61
CA GLY A 72 37.07 16.30 -28.75
C GLY A 72 36.23 17.51 -28.33
N GLY A 73 36.82 18.71 -28.36
CA GLY A 73 36.17 19.95 -27.94
C GLY A 73 35.03 20.47 -28.83
N SER A 74 34.09 21.13 -28.15
CA SER A 74 33.41 22.39 -28.53
C SER A 74 32.68 22.50 -29.88
N TYR A 75 31.34 22.42 -29.85
CA TYR A 75 30.46 23.28 -30.69
C TYR A 75 29.20 23.71 -29.92
N ASN A 76 29.14 25.01 -29.65
CA ASN A 76 28.01 25.76 -29.10
C ASN A 76 27.10 26.17 -30.26
N ILE A 77 25.81 25.81 -30.24
CA ILE A 77 24.79 26.48 -31.05
C ILE A 77 23.53 26.65 -30.18
N GLY A 78 23.60 27.61 -29.28
CA GLY A 78 22.47 28.13 -28.52
C GLY A 78 22.36 29.62 -28.73
N SER A 79 21.85 30.06 -29.87
CA SER A 79 21.15 31.34 -30.03
C SER A 79 20.67 31.46 -31.48
N LEU A 80 19.37 31.34 -31.72
CA LEU A 80 18.64 32.08 -32.75
C LEU A 80 17.16 31.68 -32.67
N LEU A 81 16.31 32.71 -32.70
CA LEU A 81 14.85 32.69 -32.83
C LEU A 81 14.05 32.73 -31.51
N PHE A 82 14.06 33.93 -30.92
CA PHE A 82 12.88 34.47 -30.24
C PHE A 82 11.80 34.80 -31.28
N GLY A 83 10.54 34.48 -30.96
CA GLY A 83 9.33 34.93 -31.65
C GLY A 83 8.17 35.00 -30.65
N GLU A 84 7.42 36.09 -30.70
CA GLU A 84 6.62 36.68 -29.62
C GLU A 84 5.31 35.99 -29.20
N LYS A 85 4.90 36.42 -27.99
CA LYS A 85 3.59 36.45 -27.29
C LYS A 85 2.31 36.07 -28.05
N ALA A 86 1.49 35.28 -27.36
CA ALA A 86 0.03 35.37 -27.42
C ALA A 86 -0.55 35.31 -26.00
N VAL A 87 -1.44 36.25 -25.68
CA VAL A 87 -2.22 36.32 -24.44
C VAL A 87 -3.55 35.63 -24.69
N ALA A 88 -3.93 34.69 -23.82
CA ALA A 88 -5.32 34.25 -23.69
C ALA A 88 -5.62 33.96 -22.22
N GLN A 89 -6.75 34.51 -21.78
CA GLN A 89 -7.27 34.55 -20.43
C GLN A 89 -8.28 33.42 -20.25
N THR A 90 -8.04 32.49 -19.31
CA THR A 90 -9.05 31.53 -18.85
C THR A 90 -8.86 31.20 -17.36
N VAL A 91 -9.94 31.47 -16.61
CA VAL A 91 -10.41 31.00 -15.29
C VAL A 91 -9.50 30.06 -14.48
N PRO A 92 -9.24 30.33 -13.18
CA PRO A 92 -8.29 29.56 -12.39
C PRO A 92 -8.87 28.19 -11.99
N SER A 93 -8.36 27.11 -12.58
CA SER A 93 -8.34 25.81 -11.90
C SER A 93 -7.14 25.79 -10.94
N LYS A 94 -7.43 25.66 -9.64
CA LYS A 94 -6.38 25.42 -8.64
C LYS A 94 -5.78 24.05 -8.94
N TYR A 95 -4.49 24.02 -9.26
CA TYR A 95 -3.64 22.83 -9.49
C TYR A 95 -3.65 22.20 -10.90
N SER A 96 -3.03 22.86 -11.88
CA SER A 96 -2.57 22.22 -13.13
C SER A 96 -1.10 22.48 -13.49
N ASN A 97 -0.29 23.04 -12.57
CA ASN A 97 1.10 23.43 -12.86
C ASN A 97 2.14 22.37 -12.46
N LEU A 98 1.90 21.09 -12.76
CA LEU A 98 3.04 20.17 -12.94
C LEU A 98 3.50 20.31 -14.38
N ASN A 99 4.74 20.75 -14.59
CA ASN A 99 5.39 20.72 -15.89
C ASN A 99 5.39 19.30 -16.45
N THR A 100 4.37 18.95 -17.24
CA THR A 100 4.34 17.77 -18.09
C THR A 100 5.34 18.01 -19.20
N SER A 101 6.59 17.64 -18.98
CA SER A 101 7.54 17.51 -20.09
C SER A 101 7.03 16.38 -20.99
N ILE A 102 6.48 16.76 -22.15
CA ILE A 102 6.20 15.86 -23.27
C ILE A 102 7.48 15.75 -24.12
N ASP A 103 8.66 15.61 -23.50
CA ASP A 103 9.84 15.19 -24.26
C ASP A 103 9.73 13.69 -24.52
N LYS A 104 9.24 13.37 -25.73
CA LYS A 104 9.23 12.03 -26.31
C LYS A 104 10.66 11.58 -26.68
N THR A 105 11.60 11.65 -25.75
CA THR A 105 12.87 10.92 -25.89
C THR A 105 12.62 9.46 -25.57
N LYS A 106 12.93 8.56 -26.52
CA LYS A 106 12.85 7.10 -26.50
C LYS A 106 12.97 6.44 -25.10
N GLN A 107 11.90 6.47 -24.31
CA GLN A 107 11.72 5.61 -23.16
C GLN A 107 10.97 4.37 -23.65
N THR A 108 11.59 3.21 -23.54
CA THR A 108 10.90 1.92 -23.65
C THR A 108 9.85 1.86 -22.54
N LYS A 109 8.62 2.30 -22.82
CA LYS A 109 7.50 2.24 -21.88
C LYS A 109 7.17 0.77 -21.62
N GLN A 110 7.77 0.21 -20.57
CA GLN A 110 7.38 -1.09 -20.03
C GLN A 110 5.93 -1.00 -19.55
N PRO A 111 5.15 -2.09 -19.66
CA PRO A 111 3.84 -2.17 -19.04
C PRO A 111 3.96 -1.89 -17.54
N GLN A 112 3.29 -0.86 -17.05
CA GLN A 112 3.24 -0.54 -15.63
C GLN A 112 2.02 -1.23 -14.99
N PRO A 113 2.13 -1.74 -13.75
CA PRO A 113 1.01 -2.36 -13.05
C PRO A 113 -0.18 -1.41 -12.81
N VAL A 114 0.09 -0.11 -12.71
CA VAL A 114 -0.94 0.94 -12.56
C VAL A 114 -0.87 1.93 -13.72
N ALA A 115 -1.98 2.64 -13.95
CA ALA A 115 -1.99 3.75 -14.90
C ALA A 115 -0.94 4.80 -14.49
N THR A 116 -0.10 5.23 -15.44
CA THR A 116 1.15 5.94 -15.16
C THR A 116 1.33 7.15 -16.07
N LYS A 117 1.62 8.30 -15.47
CA LYS A 117 2.20 9.51 -16.08
C LYS A 117 3.70 9.56 -15.74
N TYR A 118 4.45 10.48 -16.35
CA TYR A 118 5.87 10.65 -16.07
C TYR A 118 6.18 12.10 -15.72
N VAL A 119 6.98 12.30 -14.66
CA VAL A 119 7.45 13.60 -14.21
C VAL A 119 8.96 13.51 -14.06
N ASN A 120 9.70 14.38 -14.76
CA ASN A 120 11.17 14.32 -14.83
C ASN A 120 11.70 12.92 -15.21
N GLY A 121 10.95 12.22 -16.07
CA GLY A 121 11.27 10.87 -16.54
C GLY A 121 10.98 9.75 -15.54
N ALA A 122 10.61 10.06 -14.29
CA ALA A 122 10.20 9.06 -13.29
C ALA A 122 8.71 8.75 -13.42
N PRO A 123 8.28 7.48 -13.25
CA PRO A 123 6.87 7.12 -13.25
C PRO A 123 6.15 7.74 -12.05
N THR A 124 4.99 8.31 -12.31
CA THR A 124 4.06 8.86 -11.33
C THR A 124 2.66 8.31 -11.63
N PRO A 125 1.84 8.05 -10.62
CA PRO A 125 0.52 7.46 -10.85
C PRO A 125 -0.38 8.43 -11.62
N ASP A 126 -1.13 7.89 -12.57
CA ASP A 126 -2.17 8.63 -13.27
C ASP A 126 -3.47 8.61 -12.46
N TRP A 127 -3.60 9.55 -11.52
CA TRP A 127 -4.73 9.63 -10.59
C TRP A 127 -6.11 9.70 -11.27
N SER A 128 -6.20 10.21 -12.51
CA SER A 128 -7.46 10.26 -13.27
C SER A 128 -7.93 8.88 -13.75
N SER A 129 -7.05 7.89 -13.73
CA SER A 129 -7.27 6.54 -14.23
C SER A 129 -7.26 5.49 -13.11
N ILE A 130 -7.13 5.93 -11.86
CA ILE A 130 -7.03 5.07 -10.67
C ILE A 130 -8.24 5.33 -9.79
N THR A 131 -8.88 4.25 -9.35
CA THR A 131 -10.01 4.26 -8.42
C THR A 131 -9.79 3.20 -7.35
N PHE A 132 -10.50 3.27 -6.22
CA PHE A 132 -10.41 2.22 -5.21
C PHE A 132 -10.83 0.85 -5.75
N LYS A 133 -11.75 0.83 -6.72
CA LYS A 133 -12.25 -0.39 -7.37
C LYS A 133 -11.24 -1.08 -8.27
N ASN A 134 -10.38 -0.32 -8.95
CA ASN A 134 -9.44 -0.88 -9.93
C ASN A 134 -8.07 -1.22 -9.33
N MET A 135 -7.75 -0.70 -8.15
CA MET A 135 -6.56 -1.09 -7.40
C MET A 135 -6.78 -2.43 -6.69
N LYS A 136 -5.89 -3.39 -6.94
CA LYS A 136 -6.03 -4.77 -6.45
C LYS A 136 -4.83 -5.23 -5.65
N PHE A 137 -5.10 -5.98 -4.60
CA PHE A 137 -4.04 -6.66 -3.84
C PHE A 137 -3.30 -7.67 -4.70
N GLY A 138 -1.97 -7.69 -4.59
CA GLY A 138 -1.10 -8.71 -5.18
C GLY A 138 -0.82 -9.89 -4.25
N GLY A 139 -1.20 -9.79 -2.97
CA GLY A 139 -1.05 -10.85 -1.97
C GLY A 139 -2.20 -10.87 -0.97
N ALA A 140 -2.28 -11.93 -0.18
CA ALA A 140 -3.28 -12.07 0.88
C ALA A 140 -2.71 -11.64 2.25
N GLY A 141 -3.60 -11.32 3.18
CA GLY A 141 -3.23 -11.02 4.55
C GLY A 141 -4.45 -10.84 5.46
N SER A 142 -4.18 -10.61 6.74
CA SER A 142 -5.20 -10.36 7.75
C SER A 142 -4.70 -9.44 8.85
N ALA A 143 -5.64 -8.81 9.54
CA ALA A 143 -5.43 -8.04 10.75
C ALA A 143 -6.54 -8.40 11.74
N GLU A 144 -6.15 -8.73 12.97
CA GLU A 144 -7.07 -8.86 14.10
C GLU A 144 -7.01 -7.56 14.91
N PHE A 145 -8.15 -6.94 15.11
CA PHE A 145 -8.25 -5.70 15.87
C PHE A 145 -8.24 -5.98 17.37
N PRO A 146 -7.75 -5.03 18.19
CA PRO A 146 -7.94 -5.11 19.63
C PRO A 146 -9.44 -5.16 19.95
N ASN A 147 -9.82 -5.93 20.96
CA ASN A 147 -11.21 -6.06 21.42
C ASN A 147 -11.69 -4.77 22.09
N ILE A 148 -12.06 -3.79 21.27
CA ILE A 148 -12.58 -2.49 21.66
C ILE A 148 -14.00 -2.41 21.12
N LYS A 149 -14.97 -2.16 22.01
CA LYS A 149 -16.36 -1.96 21.61
C LYS A 149 -16.50 -0.57 21.02
N ASN A 150 -16.54 -0.49 19.70
CA ASN A 150 -16.85 0.74 18.97
C ASN A 150 -17.84 0.40 17.83
N PRO A 151 -18.99 1.08 17.69
CA PRO A 151 -19.96 0.77 16.65
C PRO A 151 -19.36 0.78 15.23
N GLY A 152 -19.72 -0.20 14.41
CA GLY A 152 -19.16 -0.43 13.07
C GLY A 152 -17.74 -1.02 13.04
N MET A 153 -17.00 -1.03 14.15
CA MET A 153 -15.62 -1.56 14.17
C MET A 153 -15.61 -3.08 14.01
N LYS A 154 -14.89 -3.56 13.00
CA LYS A 154 -14.72 -5.00 12.75
C LYS A 154 -13.70 -5.61 13.73
N GLU A 155 -13.92 -6.85 14.11
CA GLU A 155 -12.95 -7.63 14.90
C GLU A 155 -11.75 -8.07 14.07
N THR A 156 -11.98 -8.36 12.78
CA THR A 156 -10.94 -8.80 11.86
C THR A 156 -11.14 -8.16 10.50
N ARG A 157 -10.04 -7.96 9.78
CA ARG A 157 -10.03 -7.57 8.37
C ARG A 157 -9.12 -8.52 7.62
N THR A 158 -9.63 -9.09 6.53
CA THR A 158 -8.90 -10.05 5.70
C THR A 158 -8.92 -9.57 4.26
N TRP A 159 -7.86 -9.88 3.51
CA TRP A 159 -7.80 -9.61 2.08
C TRP A 159 -7.11 -10.73 1.34
N SER A 160 -7.46 -10.87 0.07
CA SER A 160 -6.89 -11.87 -0.84
C SER A 160 -6.28 -11.22 -2.08
N ALA A 161 -5.35 -11.91 -2.71
CA ALA A 161 -4.81 -11.47 -4.01
C ALA A 161 -5.94 -11.34 -5.05
N GLY A 162 -5.92 -10.27 -5.83
CA GLY A 162 -6.93 -9.93 -6.83
C GLY A 162 -8.14 -9.17 -6.28
N GLN A 163 -8.32 -9.12 -4.96
CA GLN A 163 -9.40 -8.36 -4.31
C GLN A 163 -9.17 -6.86 -4.44
N SER A 164 -10.25 -6.09 -4.59
CA SER A 164 -10.20 -4.63 -4.71
C SER A 164 -9.86 -3.96 -3.37
N LEU A 165 -9.16 -2.82 -3.40
CA LEU A 165 -8.99 -1.97 -2.22
C LEU A 165 -10.34 -1.55 -1.65
N SER A 166 -11.32 -1.24 -2.50
CA SER A 166 -12.65 -0.79 -2.07
C SER A 166 -13.40 -1.80 -1.20
N GLU A 167 -13.08 -3.09 -1.32
CA GLU A 167 -13.76 -4.18 -0.60
C GLU A 167 -13.15 -4.45 0.79
N VAL A 168 -11.97 -3.89 1.06
CA VAL A 168 -11.17 -4.21 2.25
C VAL A 168 -10.93 -2.96 3.09
N MET A 169 -10.56 -1.86 2.44
CA MET A 169 -10.22 -0.61 3.09
C MET A 169 -11.46 0.08 3.62
N GLU A 170 -11.30 0.81 4.72
CA GLU A 170 -12.32 1.63 5.36
C GLU A 170 -11.96 3.11 5.25
N LEU A 171 -12.95 3.98 5.37
CA LEU A 171 -12.77 5.43 5.26
C LEU A 171 -11.65 5.96 6.18
N GLY A 172 -11.59 5.46 7.42
CA GLY A 172 -10.59 5.88 8.41
C GLY A 172 -9.15 5.53 8.06
N ASP A 173 -8.92 4.55 7.17
CA ASP A 173 -7.56 4.20 6.74
C ASP A 173 -6.88 5.33 5.96
N PHE A 174 -7.70 6.23 5.39
CA PHE A 174 -7.26 7.40 4.63
C PHE A 174 -7.46 8.72 5.40
N GLU A 175 -7.86 8.65 6.67
CA GLU A 175 -7.96 9.82 7.54
C GLU A 175 -6.59 10.47 7.76
N ALA A 176 -6.55 11.81 7.73
CA ALA A 176 -5.31 12.58 7.87
C ALA A 176 -4.23 12.19 6.85
N THR A 177 -4.66 11.73 5.67
CA THR A 177 -3.83 11.55 4.48
C THR A 177 -4.08 12.69 3.50
N GLU A 178 -3.34 12.72 2.39
CA GLU A 178 -3.46 13.78 1.39
C GLU A 178 -4.78 13.70 0.58
N PHE A 179 -5.58 12.65 0.74
CA PHE A 179 -6.81 12.47 -0.04
C PHE A 179 -8.02 13.24 0.50
N ASN A 180 -8.10 13.48 1.83
CA ASN A 180 -9.23 14.14 2.49
C ASN A 180 -10.60 13.57 2.07
N ILE A 181 -10.73 12.24 1.91
CA ILE A 181 -11.97 11.61 1.44
C ILE A 181 -13.15 11.82 2.40
N GLU A 182 -12.84 12.14 3.65
CA GLU A 182 -13.79 12.44 4.72
C GLU A 182 -14.56 13.74 4.52
N ASP A 183 -14.07 14.63 3.64
CA ASP A 183 -14.72 15.89 3.30
C ASP A 183 -15.81 15.75 2.22
N PHE A 184 -15.92 14.58 1.58
CA PHE A 184 -16.97 14.36 0.58
C PHE A 184 -18.37 14.34 1.20
N THR A 185 -19.35 14.75 0.41
CA THR A 185 -20.77 14.44 0.62
C THR A 185 -21.20 13.31 -0.33
N LEU A 186 -22.37 12.70 -0.10
CA LEU A 186 -22.91 11.72 -1.06
C LEU A 186 -23.31 12.41 -2.38
N GLU A 187 -23.74 13.66 -2.31
CA GLU A 187 -24.06 14.48 -3.49
C GLU A 187 -22.82 14.75 -4.36
N ASP A 188 -21.66 15.07 -3.77
CA ASP A 188 -20.39 15.21 -4.50
C ASP A 188 -20.05 13.92 -5.26
N ILE A 189 -20.13 12.78 -4.57
CA ILE A 189 -19.81 11.47 -5.14
C ILE A 189 -20.79 11.12 -6.26
N ALA A 190 -22.08 11.40 -6.07
CA ALA A 190 -23.11 11.20 -7.08
C ALA A 190 -22.86 12.06 -8.34
N ASN A 191 -22.46 13.31 -8.16
CA ASN A 191 -22.14 14.22 -9.26
C ASN A 191 -20.91 13.77 -10.06
N ILE A 192 -19.91 13.18 -9.42
CA ILE A 192 -18.72 12.62 -10.10
C ILE A 192 -19.05 11.32 -10.84
N THR A 193 -19.81 10.43 -10.21
CA THR A 193 -19.97 9.04 -10.68
C THR A 193 -21.26 8.80 -11.48
N GLY A 194 -22.21 9.73 -11.43
CA GLY A 194 -23.54 9.58 -12.01
C GLY A 194 -24.46 8.64 -11.23
N VAL A 195 -24.10 8.25 -10.01
CA VAL A 195 -24.95 7.43 -9.13
C VAL A 195 -26.23 8.22 -8.80
N GLN A 196 -27.38 7.56 -8.92
CA GLN A 196 -28.68 8.18 -8.64
C GLN A 196 -29.10 7.90 -7.19
N LEU A 197 -28.81 8.83 -6.28
CA LEU A 197 -29.10 8.70 -4.84
C LEU A 197 -30.57 8.36 -4.53
N LYS A 198 -31.51 8.90 -5.31
CA LYS A 198 -32.96 8.62 -5.20
C LYS A 198 -33.35 7.14 -5.41
N ASN A 199 -32.48 6.35 -6.04
CA ASN A 199 -32.69 4.92 -6.30
C ASN A 199 -32.06 4.05 -5.21
N LEU A 200 -31.26 4.64 -4.32
CA LEU A 200 -30.60 3.96 -3.22
C LEU A 200 -31.51 3.90 -1.99
N LYS A 201 -31.18 2.96 -1.11
CA LYS A 201 -31.81 2.74 0.18
C LYS A 201 -30.89 3.21 1.31
N LEU A 202 -31.44 3.39 2.50
CA LEU A 202 -30.60 3.68 3.68
C LEU A 202 -29.59 2.56 3.94
N SER A 203 -29.95 1.30 3.67
CA SER A 203 -29.03 0.15 3.82
C SER A 203 -27.86 0.14 2.83
N ASP A 204 -27.90 0.95 1.77
CA ASP A 204 -26.79 1.05 0.82
C ASP A 204 -25.65 1.94 1.35
N PHE A 205 -25.90 2.69 2.43
CA PHE A 205 -24.90 3.49 3.14
C PHE A 205 -24.70 2.90 4.55
N GLU A 206 -23.71 2.01 4.67
CA GLU A 206 -23.44 1.20 5.87
C GLU A 206 -23.26 2.03 7.15
N THR A 207 -22.75 3.27 7.04
CA THR A 207 -22.60 4.20 8.17
C THR A 207 -23.87 4.39 8.99
N LEU A 208 -25.04 4.33 8.33
CA LEU A 208 -26.35 4.54 8.97
C LEU A 208 -26.78 3.39 9.88
N GLU A 209 -26.13 2.23 9.80
CA GLU A 209 -26.46 1.10 10.67
C GLU A 209 -26.23 1.43 12.15
N TRP A 210 -25.23 2.27 12.44
CA TRP A 210 -24.80 2.57 13.80
C TRP A 210 -24.91 4.04 14.21
N GLN A 211 -25.58 4.88 13.42
CA GLN A 211 -25.91 6.24 13.88
C GLN A 211 -27.07 6.18 14.87
N THR A 212 -27.04 7.01 15.91
CA THR A 212 -28.19 7.30 16.77
C THR A 212 -29.00 8.47 16.22
N LEU A 213 -30.16 8.77 16.82
CA LEU A 213 -30.92 9.96 16.41
C LEU A 213 -30.17 11.25 16.73
N GLU A 214 -29.42 11.27 17.83
CA GLU A 214 -28.56 12.40 18.22
C GLU A 214 -27.41 12.58 17.23
N ASP A 215 -26.70 11.51 16.87
CA ASP A 215 -25.63 11.53 15.85
C ASP A 215 -26.14 12.12 14.52
N LEU A 216 -27.34 11.72 14.09
CA LEU A 216 -27.92 12.21 12.84
C LEU A 216 -28.27 13.70 12.91
N THR A 217 -28.74 14.20 14.06
CA THR A 217 -29.03 15.63 14.23
C THR A 217 -27.77 16.48 14.28
N GLU A 218 -26.66 15.95 14.78
CA GLU A 218 -25.36 16.61 14.73
C GLU A 218 -24.80 16.64 13.30
N ALA A 219 -24.92 15.52 12.57
CA ALA A 219 -24.38 15.39 11.22
C ALA A 219 -25.19 16.14 10.15
N ILE A 220 -26.52 16.21 10.28
CA ILE A 220 -27.42 16.72 9.24
C ILE A 220 -28.04 18.06 9.66
N PRO A 221 -27.64 19.18 9.03
CA PRO A 221 -28.16 20.50 9.37
C PRO A 221 -29.69 20.57 9.28
N LYS A 222 -30.34 21.14 10.31
CA LYS A 222 -31.81 21.33 10.41
C LYS A 222 -32.63 20.05 10.52
N LEU A 223 -32.00 18.89 10.71
CA LEU A 223 -32.75 17.67 10.99
C LEU A 223 -33.54 17.80 12.31
N GLU A 224 -32.95 18.46 13.31
CA GLU A 224 -33.60 18.73 14.61
C GLU A 224 -34.94 19.47 14.49
N ASP A 225 -35.05 20.39 13.51
CA ASP A 225 -36.25 21.21 13.27
C ASP A 225 -37.36 20.46 12.53
N SER A 226 -37.06 19.29 11.96
CA SER A 226 -37.99 18.54 11.12
C SER A 226 -38.99 17.76 11.96
N GLU A 227 -40.25 17.72 11.53
CA GLU A 227 -41.27 16.90 12.21
C GLU A 227 -40.99 15.40 12.04
N VAL A 228 -41.05 14.65 13.13
CA VAL A 228 -40.86 13.18 13.11
C VAL A 228 -41.84 12.50 12.16
N GLY A 229 -43.08 13.00 12.08
CA GLY A 229 -44.11 12.47 11.17
C GLY A 229 -43.76 12.56 9.69
N ALA A 230 -42.91 13.52 9.31
CA ALA A 230 -42.46 13.75 7.93
C ALA A 230 -41.27 12.86 7.53
N ILE A 231 -40.63 12.19 8.50
CA ILE A 231 -39.43 11.37 8.28
C ILE A 231 -39.75 9.92 8.68
N PRO A 232 -40.29 9.10 7.75
CA PRO A 232 -40.74 7.74 8.06
C PRO A 232 -39.72 6.84 8.82
N PRO A 233 -38.42 6.80 8.48
CA PRO A 233 -37.47 5.99 9.23
C PRO A 233 -37.30 6.47 10.69
N ILE A 234 -37.28 7.78 10.94
CA ILE A 234 -37.21 8.33 12.30
C ILE A 234 -38.51 8.05 13.07
N LYS A 235 -39.67 8.18 12.42
CA LYS A 235 -40.95 7.79 13.02
C LYS A 235 -40.97 6.31 13.44
N GLU A 236 -40.42 5.41 12.63
CA GLU A 236 -40.30 3.99 12.98
C GLU A 236 -39.41 3.79 14.20
N LEU A 237 -38.25 4.46 14.25
CA LEU A 237 -37.34 4.43 15.40
C LEU A 237 -38.07 4.85 16.68
N VAL A 238 -38.65 6.06 16.68
CA VAL A 238 -39.37 6.64 17.83
C VAL A 238 -40.49 5.72 18.29
N THR A 239 -41.30 5.20 17.37
CA THR A 239 -42.40 4.29 17.70
C THR A 239 -41.92 3.00 18.33
N LYS A 240 -40.81 2.42 17.86
CA LYS A 240 -40.30 1.15 18.38
C LYS A 240 -39.61 1.27 19.72
N VAL A 241 -38.92 2.37 19.97
CA VAL A 241 -38.17 2.60 21.21
C VAL A 241 -39.09 3.09 22.32
N THR A 242 -39.97 4.04 22.00
CA THR A 242 -40.78 4.76 23.01
C THR A 242 -42.23 4.27 23.11
N GLY A 243 -42.74 3.57 22.07
CA GLY A 243 -44.17 3.25 21.93
C GLY A 243 -45.05 4.43 21.49
N SER A 244 -44.51 5.64 21.37
CA SER A 244 -45.19 6.85 20.90
C SER A 244 -44.89 7.13 19.43
N THR A 245 -45.85 7.69 18.70
CA THR A 245 -45.62 8.09 17.30
C THR A 245 -45.06 9.50 17.15
N ALA A 246 -45.18 10.33 18.19
CA ALA A 246 -44.72 11.73 18.31
C ALA A 246 -44.78 12.56 17.01
N SER A 247 -45.78 12.35 16.15
CA SER A 247 -45.67 12.72 14.72
C SER A 247 -45.67 14.24 14.46
N TYR A 248 -46.14 15.04 15.41
CA TYR A 248 -46.17 16.51 15.32
C TYR A 248 -45.04 17.18 16.11
N GLN A 249 -44.22 16.40 16.80
CA GLN A 249 -43.03 16.93 17.47
C GLN A 249 -41.88 16.97 16.45
N THR A 250 -41.03 17.96 16.63
CA THR A 250 -39.74 18.03 15.94
C THR A 250 -38.80 16.94 16.45
N VAL A 251 -37.77 16.61 15.68
CA VAL A 251 -36.75 15.63 16.11
C VAL A 251 -36.08 16.08 17.41
N GLY A 252 -35.76 17.38 17.55
CA GLY A 252 -35.17 17.94 18.76
C GLY A 252 -36.08 17.78 19.99
N GLU A 253 -37.37 18.15 19.88
CA GLU A 253 -38.33 17.96 20.98
C GLU A 253 -38.48 16.49 21.39
N VAL A 254 -38.39 15.57 20.44
CA VAL A 254 -38.47 14.13 20.73
C VAL A 254 -37.21 13.63 21.44
N LEU A 255 -36.03 14.11 21.08
CA LEU A 255 -34.79 13.81 21.82
C LEU A 255 -34.85 14.33 23.26
N ASP A 256 -35.36 15.54 23.47
CA ASP A 256 -35.54 16.11 24.82
C ASP A 256 -36.52 15.28 25.67
N ASN A 257 -37.62 14.82 25.07
CA ASN A 257 -38.66 14.06 25.77
C ASN A 257 -38.29 12.58 25.98
N TYR A 258 -37.43 12.01 25.13
CA TYR A 258 -37.03 10.61 25.14
C TYR A 258 -35.51 10.48 24.93
N PRO A 259 -34.69 10.81 25.95
CA PRO A 259 -33.24 10.83 25.83
C PRO A 259 -32.62 9.48 25.41
N GLU A 260 -33.29 8.36 25.65
CA GLU A 260 -32.84 7.04 25.20
C GLU A 260 -32.70 6.91 23.68
N LEU A 261 -33.33 7.80 22.90
CA LEU A 261 -33.19 7.87 21.44
C LEU A 261 -31.80 8.33 20.98
N GLY A 262 -31.07 9.07 21.83
CA GLY A 262 -29.69 9.48 21.56
C GLY A 262 -28.68 8.33 21.67
N GLU A 263 -29.07 7.21 22.28
CA GLU A 263 -28.18 6.08 22.60
C GLU A 263 -28.43 4.83 21.73
N VAL A 264 -29.53 4.80 20.99
CA VAL A 264 -29.96 3.63 20.22
C VAL A 264 -29.59 3.75 18.75
N GLU A 265 -28.80 2.79 18.27
CA GLU A 265 -28.41 2.69 16.87
C GLU A 265 -29.63 2.44 15.96
N LEU A 266 -29.75 3.26 14.91
CA LEU A 266 -30.85 3.24 13.94
C LEU A 266 -31.04 1.85 13.33
N GLY A 267 -29.96 1.16 12.94
CA GLY A 267 -29.99 -0.15 12.30
C GLY A 267 -30.55 -1.28 13.18
N LYS A 268 -30.55 -1.12 14.52
CA LYS A 268 -31.14 -2.11 15.44
C LYS A 268 -32.67 -2.08 15.44
N TYR A 269 -33.25 -0.91 15.21
CA TYR A 269 -34.69 -0.69 15.34
C TYR A 269 -35.37 -0.44 13.99
N VAL A 270 -34.69 0.14 13.01
CA VAL A 270 -35.24 0.49 11.71
C VAL A 270 -34.76 -0.48 10.63
N LYS A 271 -35.69 -0.98 9.83
CA LYS A 271 -35.34 -1.80 8.65
C LYS A 271 -34.89 -0.88 7.51
N LEU A 272 -33.60 -0.56 7.48
CA LEU A 272 -32.98 0.42 6.56
C LEU A 272 -33.24 0.11 5.08
N ASP A 273 -33.39 -1.16 4.72
CA ASP A 273 -33.65 -1.63 3.36
C ASP A 273 -35.05 -1.29 2.82
N LYS A 274 -35.96 -0.81 3.68
CA LYS A 274 -37.32 -0.40 3.31
C LYS A 274 -37.42 1.05 2.84
N TYR A 275 -36.48 1.89 3.26
CA TYR A 275 -36.53 3.33 3.04
C TYR A 275 -35.53 3.73 1.99
N LYS A 276 -35.89 4.74 1.20
CA LYS A 276 -34.94 5.36 0.27
C LYS A 276 -33.91 6.13 1.08
N LEU A 277 -32.70 6.27 0.52
CA LEU A 277 -31.66 7.09 1.13
C LEU A 277 -32.20 8.52 1.42
N THR A 278 -32.84 9.12 0.43
CA THR A 278 -33.46 10.46 0.50
C THR A 278 -34.73 10.52 1.36
N SER A 279 -35.06 9.48 2.13
CA SER A 279 -36.16 9.54 3.12
C SER A 279 -35.76 10.24 4.41
N ILE A 280 -34.45 10.45 4.64
CA ILE A 280 -33.93 11.36 5.65
C ILE A 280 -33.49 12.62 4.91
N PRO A 281 -34.18 13.77 5.08
CA PRO A 281 -33.82 15.00 4.38
C PRO A 281 -32.41 15.49 4.74
N GLY A 282 -31.64 15.91 3.75
CA GLY A 282 -30.31 16.51 3.94
C GLY A 282 -29.16 15.52 4.17
N ILE A 283 -29.45 14.22 4.16
CA ILE A 283 -28.42 13.17 4.35
C ILE A 283 -27.38 13.17 3.23
N GLU A 284 -27.78 13.56 2.03
CA GLU A 284 -26.90 13.64 0.86
C GLU A 284 -25.88 14.78 0.95
N ASP A 285 -26.18 15.82 1.74
CA ASP A 285 -25.40 17.06 1.86
C ASP A 285 -24.43 17.04 3.06
N ALA A 286 -24.58 16.10 4.00
CA ALA A 286 -23.70 15.95 5.14
C ALA A 286 -22.32 15.42 4.72
N GLN A 287 -21.23 15.93 5.31
CA GLN A 287 -19.90 15.40 5.00
C GLN A 287 -19.74 14.04 5.66
N LEU A 288 -18.99 13.12 5.02
CA LEU A 288 -18.78 11.78 5.56
C LEU A 288 -18.19 11.83 6.98
N LYS A 289 -17.31 12.79 7.26
CA LYS A 289 -16.69 12.96 8.57
C LYS A 289 -17.65 13.38 9.69
N ASP A 290 -18.82 13.91 9.35
CA ASP A 290 -19.78 14.45 10.33
C ASP A 290 -20.59 13.32 10.98
N PHE A 291 -20.62 12.13 10.36
CA PHE A 291 -21.27 10.96 10.94
C PHE A 291 -20.40 10.29 12.01
N THR A 292 -20.99 9.92 13.15
CA THR A 292 -20.28 9.22 14.21
C THR A 292 -19.71 7.89 13.71
N ASN A 293 -18.42 7.65 14.01
CA ASN A 293 -17.71 6.43 13.59
C ASN A 293 -17.70 6.16 12.07
N TRP A 294 -17.82 7.20 11.23
CA TRP A 294 -17.68 7.09 9.77
C TRP A 294 -16.42 6.34 9.35
N GLN A 295 -15.34 6.45 10.13
CA GLN A 295 -14.06 5.79 9.89
C GLN A 295 -14.19 4.27 9.71
N ASN A 296 -15.24 3.65 10.25
CA ASN A 296 -15.49 2.21 10.23
C ASN A 296 -16.22 1.73 8.97
N THR A 297 -16.70 2.64 8.13
CA THR A 297 -17.40 2.30 6.89
C THR A 297 -16.44 1.81 5.82
N THR A 298 -16.76 0.67 5.23
CA THR A 298 -15.97 0.12 4.11
C THR A 298 -16.13 1.01 2.88
N ILE A 299 -15.06 1.26 2.11
CA ILE A 299 -15.12 2.17 0.95
C ILE A 299 -16.22 1.79 -0.05
N SER A 300 -16.39 0.49 -0.34
CA SER A 300 -17.46 -0.02 -1.23
C SER A 300 -18.88 0.11 -0.67
N LYS A 301 -19.01 0.49 0.60
CA LYS A 301 -20.27 0.70 1.32
C LYS A 301 -20.63 2.17 1.48
N VAL A 302 -19.85 3.05 0.86
CA VAL A 302 -20.25 4.42 0.52
C VAL A 302 -20.70 4.42 -0.94
N PRO A 303 -21.97 4.75 -1.24
CA PRO A 303 -22.46 4.69 -2.60
C PRO A 303 -21.63 5.49 -3.60
N GLY A 304 -21.09 4.82 -4.62
CA GLY A 304 -20.30 5.43 -5.70
C GLY A 304 -18.83 5.68 -5.37
N LEU A 305 -18.42 5.76 -4.11
CA LEU A 305 -17.05 6.18 -3.73
C LEU A 305 -15.96 5.30 -4.35
N ALA A 306 -16.21 3.99 -4.47
CA ALA A 306 -15.26 3.07 -5.06
C ALA A 306 -14.91 3.38 -6.53
N ASP A 307 -15.81 4.05 -7.25
CA ASP A 307 -15.71 4.40 -8.66
C ASP A 307 -15.20 5.83 -8.90
N VAL A 308 -15.00 6.63 -7.85
CA VAL A 308 -14.45 8.00 -7.96
C VAL A 308 -12.96 7.92 -8.37
N PRO A 309 -12.55 8.55 -9.48
CA PRO A 309 -11.13 8.72 -9.81
C PRO A 309 -10.41 9.51 -8.74
N PHE A 310 -9.19 9.10 -8.38
CA PHE A 310 -8.47 9.72 -7.27
C PHE A 310 -8.22 11.22 -7.50
N ASP A 311 -8.05 11.67 -8.75
CA ASP A 311 -7.89 13.09 -9.07
C ASP A 311 -9.13 13.95 -8.86
N GLN A 312 -10.29 13.34 -8.58
CA GLN A 312 -11.53 14.02 -8.21
C GLN A 312 -11.74 14.06 -6.68
N PHE A 313 -10.81 13.52 -5.88
CA PHE A 313 -10.84 13.68 -4.43
C PHE A 313 -10.61 15.14 -4.03
N PRO A 314 -11.04 15.58 -2.82
CA PRO A 314 -10.84 16.95 -2.36
C PRO A 314 -9.39 17.40 -2.39
N SER A 315 -8.46 16.44 -2.22
CA SER A 315 -7.03 16.62 -2.47
C SER A 315 -6.42 15.31 -3.00
N VAL A 316 -5.23 15.39 -3.60
CA VAL A 316 -4.45 14.23 -4.02
C VAL A 316 -2.98 14.34 -3.62
N PRO A 317 -2.30 13.22 -3.36
CA PRO A 317 -0.87 13.23 -3.11
C PRO A 317 -0.11 13.77 -4.33
N ILE A 318 0.65 14.84 -4.08
CA ILE A 318 1.59 15.38 -5.03
C ILE A 318 2.93 14.66 -4.84
N PRO A 319 3.53 14.09 -5.90
CA PRO A 319 4.83 13.43 -5.79
C PRO A 319 5.89 14.40 -5.27
N ASP A 320 6.64 13.98 -4.26
CA ASP A 320 7.76 14.75 -3.72
C ASP A 320 9.01 14.56 -4.59
N VAL A 321 9.11 15.42 -5.60
CA VAL A 321 10.22 15.44 -6.58
C VAL A 321 11.48 16.13 -6.07
N SER A 322 11.59 16.44 -4.76
CA SER A 322 12.78 17.10 -4.18
C SER A 322 14.06 16.29 -4.41
N PHE A 323 13.93 14.96 -4.45
CA PHE A 323 15.05 14.06 -4.72
C PHE A 323 14.63 12.99 -5.73
N ILE A 324 15.27 13.06 -6.90
CA ILE A 324 15.15 12.06 -7.96
C ILE A 324 16.53 11.41 -8.13
N GLY A 325 16.58 10.11 -7.93
CA GLY A 325 17.73 9.28 -8.26
C GLY A 325 17.51 8.51 -9.55
N LYS A 326 18.46 7.64 -9.89
CA LYS A 326 18.29 6.60 -10.89
C LYS A 326 18.55 5.26 -10.24
N VAL A 327 17.81 4.23 -10.64
CA VAL A 327 18.13 2.85 -10.29
C VAL A 327 19.48 2.53 -10.91
N ASP A 328 20.47 2.13 -10.11
CA ASP A 328 21.83 1.85 -10.59
C ASP A 328 22.10 0.34 -10.60
N LEU A 329 22.11 -0.30 -9.42
CA LEU A 329 22.37 -1.73 -9.28
C LEU A 329 21.29 -2.41 -8.44
N PRO A 330 20.37 -3.16 -9.07
CA PRO A 330 19.49 -4.08 -8.38
C PRO A 330 20.28 -5.30 -7.89
N LEU A 331 20.33 -5.51 -6.58
CA LEU A 331 21.05 -6.58 -5.93
C LEU A 331 20.11 -7.33 -4.99
N GLY A 332 20.09 -8.65 -5.07
CA GLY A 332 19.17 -9.53 -4.36
C GLY A 332 19.60 -9.86 -2.93
N SER A 333 18.84 -10.75 -2.31
CA SER A 333 18.92 -11.07 -0.88
C SER A 333 20.15 -11.89 -0.48
N LEU A 334 21.16 -12.05 -1.33
CA LEU A 334 22.47 -12.59 -0.93
C LEU A 334 23.37 -11.50 -0.32
N GLU A 335 23.03 -10.24 -0.53
CA GLU A 335 23.76 -9.10 0.02
C GLU A 335 23.66 -8.98 1.54
N SER A 336 24.64 -8.31 2.15
CA SER A 336 24.73 -8.11 3.59
C SER A 336 25.49 -6.82 3.93
N GLY A 337 25.44 -6.38 5.19
CA GLY A 337 26.26 -5.27 5.72
C GLY A 337 26.03 -3.91 5.06
N ARG A 338 24.79 -3.61 4.65
CA ARG A 338 24.40 -2.39 3.95
C ARG A 338 24.05 -1.28 4.94
N TRP A 339 24.92 -0.29 5.07
CA TRP A 339 24.80 0.79 6.06
C TRP A 339 24.36 2.13 5.46
N LYS A 340 24.52 2.34 4.14
CA LYS A 340 24.17 3.59 3.46
C LYS A 340 22.69 3.58 3.04
N SER A 341 21.84 3.08 3.94
CA SER A 341 20.42 2.86 3.71
C SER A 341 19.66 4.18 3.70
N ILE A 342 18.72 4.29 2.77
CA ILE A 342 17.69 5.35 2.72
C ILE A 342 16.30 4.75 2.95
N SER A 343 16.20 3.61 3.63
CA SER A 343 14.92 2.93 3.86
C SER A 343 14.59 2.88 5.34
N GLY A 344 13.29 2.91 5.64
CA GLY A 344 12.80 2.63 6.97
C GLY A 344 11.32 2.98 7.14
N SER A 345 11.03 3.73 8.19
CA SER A 345 9.68 4.15 8.56
C SER A 345 9.70 5.50 9.28
N TYR A 346 8.53 6.08 9.53
CA TYR A 346 8.43 7.25 10.39
C TYR A 346 8.87 6.98 11.85
N GLN A 347 8.77 5.73 12.33
CA GLN A 347 9.12 5.35 13.70
C GLN A 347 10.58 4.92 13.87
N ALA A 348 11.15 4.26 12.87
CA ALA A 348 12.52 3.76 12.87
C ALA A 348 13.47 4.70 12.11
N GLU A 349 12.96 5.84 11.64
CA GLU A 349 13.62 6.76 10.71
C GLU A 349 13.92 6.09 9.35
N PHE A 350 14.39 6.88 8.36
CA PHE A 350 14.60 6.42 6.98
C PHE A 350 16.05 6.05 6.68
N ASN A 351 16.82 5.63 7.69
CA ASN A 351 18.23 5.27 7.56
C ASN A 351 18.58 3.93 8.22
N VAL A 352 17.62 3.00 8.29
CA VAL A 352 17.80 1.73 8.98
C VAL A 352 18.80 0.86 8.21
N PRO A 353 19.97 0.52 8.76
CA PRO A 353 20.94 -0.33 8.08
C PRO A 353 20.42 -1.76 7.99
N CYS A 354 20.93 -2.52 7.02
CA CYS A 354 20.63 -3.93 6.84
C CYS A 354 21.87 -4.80 7.08
N GLU A 355 21.75 -5.79 7.95
CA GLU A 355 22.88 -6.65 8.31
C GLU A 355 23.00 -7.89 7.41
N LYS A 356 21.89 -8.52 7.05
CA LYS A 356 21.84 -9.78 6.28
C LYS A 356 20.62 -9.78 5.37
N LYS A 357 20.73 -10.52 4.26
CA LYS A 357 19.68 -10.65 3.25
C LYS A 357 19.20 -9.31 2.71
N CYS A 358 20.14 -8.45 2.35
CA CYS A 358 19.85 -7.07 2.03
C CYS A 358 19.52 -6.92 0.55
N GLY A 359 18.42 -7.51 0.07
CA GLY A 359 17.95 -7.17 -1.27
C GLY A 359 17.74 -5.65 -1.34
N HIS A 360 18.30 -4.98 -2.33
CA HIS A 360 18.23 -3.52 -2.48
C HIS A 360 18.48 -3.06 -3.90
N ILE A 361 18.23 -1.78 -4.15
CA ILE A 361 18.89 -1.06 -5.24
C ILE A 361 19.95 -0.13 -4.67
N GLU A 362 21.06 0.01 -5.40
CA GLU A 362 21.88 1.22 -5.30
C GLU A 362 21.28 2.32 -6.17
N VAL A 363 21.36 3.55 -5.70
CA VAL A 363 20.83 4.74 -6.37
C VAL A 363 21.99 5.58 -6.88
N SER A 364 21.91 6.03 -8.14
CA SER A 364 22.83 7.00 -8.73
C SER A 364 22.12 8.34 -8.98
N GLY A 365 22.88 9.38 -9.33
CA GLY A 365 22.31 10.70 -9.63
C GLY A 365 23.20 11.81 -9.10
N SER A 366 22.63 12.71 -8.31
CA SER A 366 23.42 13.76 -7.63
C SER A 366 24.45 13.14 -6.67
N ASP A 367 25.52 13.89 -6.37
CA ASP A 367 26.54 13.47 -5.40
C ASP A 367 25.96 13.11 -4.02
N THR A 368 24.83 13.73 -3.66
CA THR A 368 24.11 13.45 -2.40
C THR A 368 23.56 12.03 -2.35
N VAL A 369 23.00 11.53 -3.45
CA VAL A 369 22.26 10.25 -3.47
C VAL A 369 23.05 9.10 -4.06
N THR A 370 24.18 9.38 -4.71
CA THR A 370 25.01 8.35 -5.35
C THR A 370 25.52 7.32 -4.33
N GLY A 371 25.26 6.04 -4.62
CA GLY A 371 25.55 4.89 -3.76
C GLY A 371 24.64 4.78 -2.53
N ALA A 372 23.58 5.58 -2.43
CA ALA A 372 22.54 5.36 -1.43
C ALA A 372 21.81 4.05 -1.74
N GLN A 373 21.38 3.34 -0.70
CA GLN A 373 20.84 2.00 -0.84
C GLN A 373 19.38 1.99 -0.39
N TRP A 374 18.45 1.66 -1.29
CA TRP A 374 17.05 1.48 -0.94
C TRP A 374 16.79 -0.01 -0.75
N MET A 375 16.62 -0.42 0.50
CA MET A 375 16.39 -1.80 0.93
C MET A 375 15.00 -2.30 0.51
N SER A 376 14.93 -3.58 0.14
CA SER A 376 13.70 -4.33 -0.10
C SER A 376 12.94 -4.54 1.20
N GLY A 377 11.66 -4.16 1.20
CA GLY A 377 10.76 -4.43 2.32
C GLY A 377 10.35 -5.91 2.41
N LYS A 378 10.63 -6.69 1.38
CA LYS A 378 10.42 -8.14 1.40
C LYS A 378 11.42 -8.86 2.31
N ASP A 379 12.63 -8.30 2.45
CA ASP A 379 13.69 -8.87 3.27
C ASP A 379 13.86 -8.17 4.64
N GLN A 380 13.45 -6.90 4.75
CA GLN A 380 13.62 -6.11 5.96
C GLN A 380 12.32 -5.46 6.44
N ASN A 381 11.91 -5.81 7.66
CA ASN A 381 10.85 -5.17 8.40
C ASN A 381 11.42 -4.28 9.52
N VAL A 382 10.80 -3.12 9.73
CA VAL A 382 11.19 -2.12 10.73
C VAL A 382 10.01 -1.79 11.64
N LYS A 383 10.27 -1.18 12.80
CA LYS A 383 9.20 -0.72 13.70
C LYS A 383 8.32 0.31 12.97
N GLY A 384 7.01 0.22 13.12
CA GLY A 384 6.04 1.14 12.53
C GLY A 384 4.85 1.39 13.45
N GLY A 385 3.89 2.20 12.99
CA GLY A 385 2.66 2.49 13.73
C GLY A 385 2.85 3.24 15.05
N PHE A 386 1.74 3.60 15.68
CA PHE A 386 1.69 4.24 16.99
C PHE A 386 0.29 4.10 17.61
N GLY A 387 0.15 4.40 18.91
CA GLY A 387 -1.09 4.17 19.64
C GLY A 387 -1.39 2.69 19.83
N ILE A 388 -2.65 2.35 20.13
CA ILE A 388 -3.09 0.98 20.38
C ILE A 388 -2.93 0.14 19.09
N LEU A 389 -3.27 0.72 17.93
CA LEU A 389 -3.13 0.06 16.63
C LEU A 389 -1.67 -0.14 16.21
N GLY A 390 -0.73 0.58 16.84
CA GLY A 390 0.71 0.43 16.58
C GLY A 390 1.27 -0.96 16.90
N SER A 391 0.53 -1.80 17.61
CA SER A 391 0.89 -3.20 17.89
C SER A 391 0.50 -4.17 16.78
N LEU A 392 -0.36 -3.77 15.83
CA LEU A 392 -0.79 -4.62 14.72
C LEU A 392 0.40 -5.04 13.87
N ASN A 393 0.31 -6.25 13.29
CA ASN A 393 1.42 -6.88 12.56
C ASN A 393 2.73 -6.94 13.37
N GLY A 394 2.63 -7.17 14.69
CA GLY A 394 3.76 -7.19 15.61
C GLY A 394 4.49 -5.84 15.74
N GLY A 395 3.81 -4.75 15.41
CA GLY A 395 4.36 -3.39 15.38
C GLY A 395 5.43 -3.16 14.32
N LYS A 396 5.37 -3.95 13.24
CA LYS A 396 6.35 -3.89 12.15
C LYS A 396 5.70 -3.63 10.79
N GLU A 397 6.46 -2.99 9.93
CA GLU A 397 6.14 -2.75 8.52
C GLU A 397 7.37 -3.04 7.64
N PRO A 398 7.17 -3.40 6.37
CA PRO A 398 8.26 -3.41 5.39
C PRO A 398 8.97 -2.05 5.35
N THR A 399 10.29 -2.10 5.25
CA THR A 399 11.10 -0.91 5.03
C THR A 399 10.78 -0.28 3.67
N GLY A 400 10.77 1.04 3.58
CA GLY A 400 10.43 1.74 2.34
C GLY A 400 10.47 3.25 2.47
N ARG A 401 9.80 3.97 1.56
CA ARG A 401 9.74 5.45 1.53
C ARG A 401 8.33 5.94 1.18
N HIS A 402 8.11 7.25 1.35
CA HIS A 402 6.81 7.91 1.13
C HIS A 402 6.89 9.05 0.09
N PRO A 403 7.33 8.77 -1.15
CA PRO A 403 7.42 9.82 -2.18
C PRO A 403 6.06 10.37 -2.64
N PHE A 404 4.95 9.71 -2.27
CA PHE A 404 3.58 10.09 -2.64
C PHE A 404 2.72 10.35 -1.39
N GLY A 405 3.31 10.93 -0.34
CA GLY A 405 2.58 11.26 0.87
C GLY A 405 2.35 10.08 1.82
N LYS A 406 1.48 10.28 2.80
CA LYS A 406 1.19 9.36 3.91
C LYS A 406 0.10 8.35 3.59
N SER A 407 -0.66 8.50 2.50
CA SER A 407 -1.71 7.55 2.13
C SER A 407 -1.22 6.10 2.01
N PHE A 408 0.01 5.91 1.53
CA PHE A 408 0.65 4.60 1.43
C PHE A 408 2.17 4.73 1.45
N LYS A 409 2.85 3.63 1.80
CA LYS A 409 4.29 3.47 1.66
C LYS A 409 4.63 2.81 0.33
N GLN A 410 5.62 3.34 -0.38
CA GLN A 410 6.25 2.64 -1.51
C GLN A 410 7.40 1.77 -1.02
N VAL A 411 7.37 0.51 -1.43
CA VAL A 411 8.31 -0.54 -1.01
C VAL A 411 8.90 -1.22 -2.24
N ILE A 412 10.22 -1.41 -2.27
CA ILE A 412 10.86 -2.30 -3.25
C ILE A 412 10.48 -3.73 -2.86
N TRP A 413 9.86 -4.45 -3.79
CA TRP A 413 9.21 -5.72 -3.51
C TRP A 413 9.92 -6.91 -4.15
N ASP A 414 10.05 -6.91 -5.47
CA ASP A 414 10.82 -7.93 -6.19
C ASP A 414 12.04 -7.31 -6.88
N ILE A 415 13.13 -8.07 -6.90
CA ILE A 415 14.40 -7.69 -7.52
C ILE A 415 14.81 -8.81 -8.46
N ASN A 416 15.16 -8.45 -9.69
CA ASN A 416 15.70 -9.34 -10.70
C ASN A 416 17.06 -8.81 -11.16
N GLU A 417 18.13 -9.38 -10.60
CA GLU A 417 19.51 -9.03 -10.97
C GLU A 417 19.82 -9.36 -12.44
N ALA A 418 19.20 -10.41 -12.99
CA ALA A 418 19.57 -10.93 -14.30
C ALA A 418 19.19 -9.99 -15.46
N ASP A 419 18.14 -9.20 -15.29
CA ASP A 419 17.71 -8.20 -16.28
C ASP A 419 17.74 -6.76 -15.75
N GLY A 420 18.35 -6.57 -14.57
CA GLY A 420 18.51 -5.28 -13.93
C GLY A 420 17.17 -4.60 -13.64
N SER A 421 16.16 -5.33 -13.16
CA SER A 421 14.82 -4.78 -12.90
C SER A 421 14.35 -4.95 -11.46
N ILE A 422 13.45 -4.07 -11.04
CA ILE A 422 12.73 -4.16 -9.77
C ILE A 422 11.24 -3.90 -9.96
N THR A 423 10.44 -4.43 -9.04
CA THR A 423 9.05 -4.03 -8.85
C THR A 423 8.91 -3.31 -7.50
N THR A 424 7.93 -2.42 -7.44
CA THR A 424 7.51 -1.77 -6.20
C THR A 424 6.06 -2.09 -5.90
N ALA A 425 5.73 -2.05 -4.61
CA ALA A 425 4.38 -2.23 -4.11
C ALA A 425 4.00 -1.10 -3.15
N MET A 426 2.70 -0.81 -3.09
CA MET A 426 2.09 0.04 -2.10
C MET A 426 1.67 -0.79 -0.88
N PHE A 427 1.96 -0.27 0.29
CA PHE A 427 1.46 -0.76 1.57
C PHE A 427 0.67 0.34 2.26
N PHE A 428 -0.54 0.01 2.70
CA PHE A 428 -1.45 0.88 3.42
C PHE A 428 -1.42 0.55 4.92
N ARG A 429 -1.99 1.42 5.73
CA ARG A 429 -2.12 1.24 7.18
C ARG A 429 -3.58 1.45 7.59
N ILE A 430 -3.89 1.01 8.80
CA ILE A 430 -5.18 1.24 9.44
C ILE A 430 -5.03 2.42 10.37
N CYS A 431 -5.91 3.41 10.26
CA CYS A 431 -5.99 4.53 11.19
C CYS A 431 -7.40 4.62 11.74
N LYS A 432 -7.51 4.94 13.03
CA LYS A 432 -8.76 5.26 13.70
C LYS A 432 -8.49 6.43 14.62
N ARG A 433 -8.73 7.64 14.11
CA ARG A 433 -8.64 8.88 14.88
C ARG A 433 -10.07 9.34 15.14
N GLY A 434 -10.25 10.24 16.11
CA GLY A 434 -11.57 10.71 16.54
C GLY A 434 -11.63 10.87 18.05
N TRP A 435 -12.84 10.84 18.61
CA TRP A 435 -13.06 10.93 20.06
C TRP A 435 -12.29 9.85 20.83
N VAL A 436 -12.31 8.62 20.34
CA VAL A 436 -11.39 7.56 20.77
C VAL A 436 -10.29 7.42 19.73
N ASP A 437 -9.14 7.98 20.04
CA ASP A 437 -7.96 7.88 19.17
C ASP A 437 -7.18 6.58 19.43
N LEU A 438 -7.27 5.63 18.51
CA LEU A 438 -6.54 4.36 18.61
C LEU A 438 -5.15 4.43 17.94
N GLY A 439 -4.81 5.56 17.33
CA GLY A 439 -3.59 5.76 16.57
C GLY A 439 -3.65 5.16 15.17
N CYS A 440 -2.50 4.72 14.67
CA CYS A 440 -2.38 4.08 13.36
C CYS A 440 -1.49 2.85 13.44
N SER A 441 -1.82 1.84 12.66
CA SER A 441 -0.99 0.68 12.50
C SER A 441 0.31 0.98 11.72
N PRO A 442 1.26 0.04 11.71
CA PRO A 442 2.28 0.02 10.67
C PRO A 442 1.66 -0.07 9.26
N TYR A 443 2.40 0.29 8.22
CA TYR A 443 2.02 0.09 6.82
C TYR A 443 2.22 -1.37 6.41
N PHE A 444 1.21 -2.22 6.63
CA PHE A 444 1.29 -3.66 6.35
C PHE A 444 0.16 -4.20 5.47
N ILE A 445 -0.87 -3.40 5.16
CA ILE A 445 -1.95 -3.83 4.27
C ILE A 445 -1.47 -3.75 2.84
N GLY A 446 -1.33 -4.91 2.19
CA GLY A 446 -0.73 -5.02 0.86
C GLY A 446 -0.24 -6.43 0.60
N PRO A 447 0.67 -6.61 -0.38
CA PRO A 447 1.14 -5.60 -1.33
C PRO A 447 0.06 -5.24 -2.36
N VAL A 448 0.02 -3.99 -2.83
CA VAL A 448 -0.65 -3.62 -4.09
C VAL A 448 0.41 -3.29 -5.14
N PRO A 449 0.49 -3.99 -6.28
CA PRO A 449 1.50 -3.72 -7.31
C PRO A 449 1.49 -2.25 -7.76
N PHE A 450 2.66 -1.63 -7.93
CA PHE A 450 2.76 -0.21 -8.23
C PHE A 450 3.55 0.08 -9.50
N PHE A 451 4.88 0.21 -9.42
CA PHE A 451 5.73 0.49 -10.58
C PHE A 451 6.78 -0.58 -10.80
N THR A 452 7.15 -0.76 -12.06
CA THR A 452 8.30 -1.53 -12.51
C THR A 452 9.39 -0.57 -12.98
N TYR A 453 10.61 -0.76 -12.50
CA TYR A 453 11.79 0.00 -12.89
C TYR A 453 12.86 -0.94 -13.43
N ARG A 454 13.77 -0.40 -14.24
CA ARG A 454 15.04 -0.99 -14.64
C ARG A 454 16.19 -0.10 -14.23
N GLU A 455 17.40 -0.61 -14.31
CA GLU A 455 18.62 0.18 -14.31
C GLU A 455 18.44 1.43 -15.20
N ILE A 456 19.07 2.53 -14.79
CA ILE A 456 18.99 3.89 -15.33
C ILE A 456 17.64 4.59 -15.27
N ASP A 457 16.54 3.91 -14.91
CA ASP A 457 15.24 4.56 -14.77
C ASP A 457 15.25 5.57 -13.62
N PRO A 458 14.69 6.78 -13.83
CA PRO A 458 14.53 7.74 -12.75
C PRO A 458 13.53 7.24 -11.69
N ILE A 459 13.88 7.39 -10.42
CA ILE A 459 13.06 7.00 -9.27
C ILE A 459 12.94 8.15 -8.28
N ILE A 460 11.71 8.44 -7.86
CA ILE A 460 11.42 9.48 -6.87
C ILE A 460 11.70 8.91 -5.48
N LEU A 461 12.57 9.58 -4.72
CA LEU A 461 12.94 9.16 -3.37
C LEU A 461 12.05 9.83 -2.32
N GLY A 462 11.61 11.07 -2.56
CA GLY A 462 10.85 11.87 -1.60
C GLY A 462 11.62 12.24 -0.33
N THR A 463 11.00 13.02 0.54
CA THR A 463 11.54 13.48 1.82
C THR A 463 10.94 12.72 3.02
N PRO A 464 11.61 12.73 4.19
CA PRO A 464 12.98 13.22 4.42
C PRO A 464 14.02 12.33 3.76
N LEU A 465 15.03 12.92 3.12
CA LEU A 465 16.17 12.20 2.57
C LEU A 465 17.46 12.68 3.22
N THR A 466 18.01 11.82 4.06
CA THR A 466 19.38 11.93 4.57
C THR A 466 20.12 10.69 4.11
N VAL A 467 21.33 10.84 3.59
CA VAL A 467 22.16 9.70 3.19
C VAL A 467 23.27 9.54 4.23
N PRO A 468 23.41 8.37 4.88
CA PRO A 468 24.42 8.17 5.91
C PRO A 468 25.82 8.41 5.35
N LYS A 469 26.69 9.00 6.18
CA LYS A 469 28.11 9.23 5.89
C LYS A 469 28.95 8.54 6.95
N LYS A 470 30.11 8.02 6.55
CA LYS A 470 31.11 7.45 7.46
C LYS A 470 32.15 8.50 7.84
#